data_AF-A0A1H4SM29-F1
#
_entry.id   AF-A0A1H4SM29-F1
#
_cell.length_a   1.000
_cell.length_b   1.000
_cell.length_c   1.000
_cell.angle_alpha   90.00
_cell.angle_beta   90.00
_cell.angle_gamma   90.00
#
_symmetry.space_group_name_H-M   'P 1'
#
loop_
_entity.id
_entity.type
_entity.pdbx_description
1 polymer ?
#
loop_
_entity_poly.entity_id
_entity_poly.type
_entity_poly.pdbx_seq_one_letter_code
_entity_poly.pdbx_strand_id
1 'polypeptide(L)' 'MARMQIAKETSTWLLQARDFLDEARRLKPGPERNELRQTAKVLREIARLETASTPAQKLDRRRRI' A
#
# COMPACT_ATOMS: atom_id res chain seq x y z
N MET A 1 -16.86 1.55 11.17
CA MET A 1 -16.92 0.43 10.20
C MET A 1 -16.09 0.72 8.95
N ALA A 2 -16.39 1.76 8.15
CA ALA A 2 -15.67 2.04 6.88
C ALA A 2 -14.14 2.18 7.01
N ARG A 3 -13.66 2.86 8.05
CA ARG A 3 -12.21 3.06 8.29
C ARG A 3 -11.44 1.76 8.53
N MET A 4 -12.08 0.75 9.14
CA MET A 4 -11.46 -0.56 9.39
C MET A 4 -11.37 -1.40 8.11
N GLN A 5 -12.32 -1.23 7.19
CA GLN A 5 -12.30 -1.89 5.88
C GLN A 5 -11.17 -1.30 5.02
N ILE A 6 -11.05 0.03 4.98
CA ILE A 6 -9.95 0.72 4.27
C ILE A 6 -8.58 0.32 4.84
N ALA A 7 -8.44 0.23 6.17
CA ALA A 7 -7.20 -0.23 6.80
C ALA A 7 -6.85 -1.70 6.43
N LYS A 8 -7.86 -2.56 6.27
CA LYS A 8 -7.67 -3.95 5.85
C LYS A 8 -7.32 -4.05 4.36
N GLU A 9 -7.97 -3.26 3.52
CA GLU A 9 -7.73 -3.21 2.07
C GLU A 9 -6.34 -2.63 1.75
N THR A 10 -5.95 -1.52 2.39
CA THR A 10 -4.60 -0.96 2.29
C THR A 10 -3.53 -1.95 2.76
N SER A 11 -3.78 -2.69 3.84
CA SER A 11 -2.89 -3.76 4.29
C SER A 11 -2.77 -4.89 3.27
N THR A 12 -3.86 -5.20 2.56
CA THR A 12 -3.90 -6.24 1.52
C THR A 12 -3.04 -5.86 0.31
N TRP A 13 -3.15 -4.63 -0.19
CA TRP A 13 -2.33 -4.20 -1.34
C TRP A 13 -0.85 -4.09 -1.01
N LEU A 14 -0.51 -3.66 0.22
CA LEU A 14 0.89 -3.64 0.67
C LEU A 14 1.48 -5.05 0.76
N LEU A 15 0.68 -6.04 1.19
CA LEU A 15 1.08 -7.45 1.21
C LEU A 15 1.33 -7.98 -0.21
N GLN A 16 0.39 -7.76 -1.13
CA GLN A 16 0.54 -8.16 -2.53
C GLN A 16 1.75 -7.50 -3.19
N ALA A 17 1.97 -6.20 -2.93
CA ALA A 17 3.15 -5.49 -3.45
C ALA A 17 4.46 -6.09 -2.95
N ARG A 18 4.50 -6.63 -1.73
CA ARG A 18 5.67 -7.34 -1.21
C ARG A 18 5.89 -8.65 -1.96
N ASP A 19 4.84 -9.44 -2.16
CA ASP A 19 4.92 -10.73 -2.85
C ASP A 19 5.45 -10.56 -4.28
N PHE A 20 4.96 -9.55 -5.01
CA PHE A 20 5.48 -9.19 -6.34
C PHE A 20 6.97 -8.80 -6.33
N LEU A 21 7.43 -8.08 -5.30
CA LEU A 21 8.85 -7.74 -5.18
C LEU A 21 9.71 -8.96 -4.84
N ASP A 22 9.19 -9.88 -4.03
CA ASP A 22 9.88 -11.10 -3.66
C ASP A 22 9.98 -12.05 -4.86
N GLU A 23 8.95 -12.12 -5.70
CA GLU A 23 8.98 -12.83 -6.99
C GLU A 23 9.96 -12.17 -7.98
N ALA A 24 9.93 -10.84 -8.10
CA ALA A 24 10.85 -10.08 -8.95
C ALA A 24 12.33 -10.24 -8.56
N ARG A 25 12.63 -10.56 -7.29
CA ARG A 25 14.01 -10.85 -6.85
C ARG A 25 14.49 -12.23 -7.28
N ARG A 26 13.57 -13.17 -7.53
CA ARG A 26 13.89 -14.54 -8.00
C ARG A 26 14.15 -14.58 -9.50
N LEU A 27 13.59 -13.63 -10.24
CA LEU A 27 13.81 -13.51 -11.68
C LEU A 27 15.14 -12.85 -12.02
N LYS A 28 15.72 -13.26 -13.15
CA LYS A 28 16.85 -12.56 -13.76
C LYS A 28 16.41 -11.16 -14.21
N PRO A 29 17.34 -10.19 -14.33
CA PRO A 29 17.04 -8.90 -14.94
C PRO A 29 16.42 -9.10 -16.33
N GLY A 30 15.22 -8.55 -16.53
CA GLY A 30 14.44 -8.75 -17.74
C GLY A 30 13.10 -8.01 -17.69
N PRO A 31 12.33 -8.03 -18.80
CA PRO A 31 11.04 -7.34 -18.89
C PRO A 31 10.05 -7.84 -17.83
N GLU A 32 9.96 -9.15 -17.61
CA GLU A 32 9.10 -9.77 -16.59
C GLU A 32 9.40 -9.23 -15.18
N ARG A 33 10.68 -9.10 -14.82
CA ARG A 33 11.10 -8.50 -13.54
C ARG A 33 10.64 -7.04 -13.44
N ASN A 34 10.73 -6.27 -14.51
CA ASN A 34 10.32 -4.87 -14.51
C ASN A 34 8.81 -4.73 -14.36
N GLU A 35 8.04 -5.60 -15.01
CA GLU A 35 6.59 -5.65 -14.89
C GLU A 35 6.17 -5.93 -13.44
N LEU A 36 6.75 -6.94 -12.79
CA LEU A 36 6.46 -7.24 -11.36
C LEU A 36 6.81 -6.05 -10.46
N ARG A 37 7.95 -5.38 -10.70
CA ARG A 37 8.33 -4.18 -9.94
C ARG A 37 7.37 -3.01 -10.17
N GLN A 38 6.88 -2.84 -11.40
CA GLN A 38 5.93 -1.80 -11.74
C GLN A 38 4.57 -2.06 -11.09
N THR A 39 4.08 -3.30 -11.11
CA THR A 39 2.86 -3.72 -10.42
C THR A 39 2.96 -3.45 -8.92
N ALA A 40 4.07 -3.84 -8.28
CA ALA A 40 4.30 -3.53 -6.87
C ALA A 40 4.32 -2.02 -6.56
N LYS A 41 4.85 -1.20 -7.48
CA LYS A 41 4.86 0.26 -7.34
C LYS A 41 3.44 0.83 -7.42
N VAL A 42 2.64 0.37 -8.37
CA VAL A 42 1.23 0.78 -8.50
C VAL A 42 0.47 0.43 -7.22
N LEU A 43 0.57 -0.80 -6.72
CA LEU A 43 -0.11 -1.23 -5.50
C LEU A 43 0.26 -0.38 -4.27
N ARG A 44 1.54 -0.01 -4.13
CA ARG A 44 1.99 0.92 -3.08
C ARG A 44 1.40 2.31 -3.22
N GLU A 45 1.26 2.80 -4.45
CA GLU A 45 0.67 4.10 -4.72
C GLU A 45 -0.83 4.10 -4.40
N ILE A 46 -1.57 3.05 -4.79
CA ILE A 46 -2.99 2.96 -4.43
C ILE A 46 -3.14 2.90 -2.90
N ALA A 47 -2.31 2.11 -2.20
CA ALA A 47 -2.33 2.07 -0.73
C ALA A 47 -2.05 3.43 -0.09
N ARG A 48 -1.10 4.19 -0.65
CA ARG A 48 -0.80 5.56 -0.22
C ARG A 48 -1.97 6.49 -0.45
N LEU A 49 -2.61 6.41 -1.61
CA LEU A 49 -3.76 7.24 -1.97
C LEU A 49 -4.97 6.93 -1.09
N GLU A 50 -5.28 5.67 -0.78
CA GLU A 50 -6.34 5.32 0.17
C GLU A 50 -6.05 5.81 1.58
N THR A 51 -4.77 5.73 2.00
CA THR A 51 -4.34 6.25 3.31
C THR A 51 -4.41 7.78 3.37
N ALA A 52 -4.18 8.48 2.26
CA ALA A 52 -4.28 9.94 2.17
C ALA A 52 -5.73 10.43 1.94
N SER A 53 -6.55 9.63 1.27
CA SER A 53 -7.97 9.86 0.97
C SER A 53 -8.84 9.64 2.20
N THR A 54 -8.43 8.75 3.11
CA THR A 54 -8.98 8.77 4.45
C THR A 54 -8.66 10.13 5.06
N PRO A 55 -9.66 10.96 5.43
CA PRO A 55 -9.37 12.13 6.22
C PRO A 55 -8.80 11.55 7.51
N ALA A 56 -7.48 11.68 7.68
CA ALA A 56 -6.82 11.49 8.93
C ALA A 56 -7.73 12.21 9.91
N GLN A 57 -8.42 11.43 10.76
CA GLN A 57 -9.09 11.97 11.92
C GLN A 57 -7.92 12.66 12.60
N LYS A 58 -7.79 13.97 12.39
CA LYS A 58 -6.87 14.80 13.14
C LYS A 58 -7.15 14.36 14.55
N LEU A 59 -6.13 13.73 15.14
CA LEU A 59 -6.04 13.40 16.55
C LEU A 59 -6.03 14.73 17.30
N ASP A 60 -7.13 15.47 17.23
CA ASP A 60 -7.40 16.65 18.02
C ASP A 60 -7.96 16.19 19.37
N ARG A 61 -7.22 15.28 20.00
CA ARG A 61 -7.48 14.74 21.33
C ARG A 61 -6.41 15.22 22.32
N ARG A 62 -5.88 16.43 22.10
CA ARG A 62 -4.94 17.09 23.03
C ARG A 62 -5.07 18.61 23.03
N ARG A 63 -6.26 19.13 23.34
CA ARG A 63 -6.41 20.43 24.01
C ARG A 63 -7.58 20.37 25.00
N ARG A 64 -7.35 19.67 26.11
CA ARG A 64 -7.91 20.08 27.40
C ARG A 64 -6.73 20.61 28.21
N ILE A 65 -6.66 21.93 28.34
CA ILE A 65 -6.03 22.63 29.45
C ILE A 65 -7.16 23.47 30.04
#